data_AF-A0A9Q5GX98-F1
#
_entry.id   AF-A0A9Q5GX98-F1
#
_cell.length_a   1.000
_cell.length_b   1.000
_cell.length_c   1.000
_cell.angle_alpha   90.00
_cell.angle_beta   90.00
_cell.angle_gamma   90.00
#
_symmetry.space_group_name_H-M   'P 1'
#
loop_
_entity.id
_entity.type
_entity.pdbx_description
1 polymer ?
#
loop_
_entity_poly.entity_id
_entity_poly.type
_entity_poly.pdbx_seq_one_letter_code
_entity_poly.pdbx_strand_id
1 'polypeptide(L)'
;MKTQGILTLLAAGTLFMACKNNLREDIKPGSDKPAATTELTGTYAEQIFTGLDFYNGYAANAYTDAGGVIYLNNTVALKKISLRGKADSTATFKGELRIYQRGDGYDRDGQLYFLRDSVVKALLTNQTTFDSAAKSRIDAYAPKTGYLYVTPFFYWYQSIKSVPYTFDLKDVASLLTGKDSVWVALSAWGTHLDQSDWVGKNEPRSFSADFSITADNNTTNANPTYIQAVQFGRIADAAGNNSRTLTKTITIPYRLRNAKIVVVSQAWGAGSGGEEYTYRTHNVSWDNTQIGTFSSKVACGPNTMRSYDISSSPRNWCPSEVVPPHTISISGTIAAGSNHTVKVDIVNAKADANNNFKLSVYIAGEKY
;
A
#
# COMPACT_ATOMS: atom_id res chain seq x y z
N MET A 1 7.95 13.59 44.67
CA MET A 1 8.97 13.99 43.67
C MET A 1 9.36 12.78 42.83
N LYS A 2 8.91 12.72 41.57
CA LYS A 2 9.61 12.06 40.46
C LYS A 2 8.92 12.52 39.16
N THR A 3 9.61 13.41 38.47
CA THR A 3 9.27 14.00 37.18
C THR A 3 9.60 13.00 36.08
N GLN A 4 8.59 12.55 35.33
CA GLN A 4 8.70 12.04 33.96
C GLN A 4 7.77 12.94 33.14
N GLY A 5 8.17 13.72 32.14
CA GLY A 5 9.42 13.76 31.38
C GLY A 5 9.09 13.92 29.90
N ILE A 6 8.34 14.97 29.55
CA ILE A 6 8.24 15.86 28.35
C ILE A 6 8.88 15.44 26.99
N LEU A 7 9.31 14.20 26.75
CA LEU A 7 10.09 13.84 25.55
C LEU A 7 9.25 13.46 24.31
N THR A 8 7.94 13.31 24.42
CA THR A 8 7.08 12.85 23.30
C THR A 8 6.56 13.98 22.40
N LEU A 9 6.71 15.26 22.78
CA LEU A 9 6.18 16.38 21.97
C LEU A 9 7.13 16.87 20.87
N LEU A 10 8.45 16.71 21.02
CA LEU A 10 9.41 17.26 20.04
C LEU A 10 9.42 16.48 18.71
N ALA A 11 9.21 15.16 18.73
CA ALA A 11 9.23 14.34 17.51
C ALA A 11 8.09 14.71 16.53
N ALA A 12 6.91 15.08 17.06
CA ALA A 12 5.78 15.51 16.25
C ALA A 12 6.01 16.88 15.57
N GLY A 13 6.75 17.79 16.22
CA GLY A 13 7.07 19.12 15.68
C GLY A 13 8.02 19.08 14.47
N THR A 14 9.04 18.22 14.53
CA THR A 14 9.95 17.97 13.38
C THR A 14 9.27 17.23 12.23
N LEU A 15 8.35 16.30 12.50
CA LEU A 15 7.56 15.60 11.47
C LEU A 15 6.64 16.56 10.69
N PHE A 16 6.02 17.52 11.38
CA PHE A 16 5.17 18.53 10.76
C PHE A 16 5.96 19.52 9.87
N MET A 17 7.19 19.90 10.27
CA MET A 17 8.04 20.77 9.44
C MET A 17 8.61 20.06 8.20
N ALA A 18 8.93 18.78 8.28
CA ALA A 18 9.37 18.00 7.12
C ALA A 18 8.27 17.88 6.04
N CYS A 19 7.01 17.69 6.43
CA CYS A 19 5.88 17.77 5.51
C CYS A 19 5.68 19.19 4.93
N LYS A 20 5.93 20.25 5.71
CA LYS A 20 5.68 21.64 5.27
C LYS A 20 6.75 22.18 4.31
N ASN A 21 8.01 21.75 4.47
CA ASN A 21 9.11 22.17 3.59
C ASN A 21 9.12 21.43 2.24
N ASN A 22 8.65 20.18 2.20
CA ASN A 22 8.54 19.42 0.94
C ASN A 22 7.40 19.90 0.03
N LEU A 23 6.49 20.74 0.54
CA LEU A 23 5.56 21.49 -0.31
C LEU A 23 6.26 22.63 -1.06
N ARG A 24 7.36 23.20 -0.54
CA ARG A 24 7.97 24.41 -1.14
C ARG A 24 8.74 24.16 -2.43
N GLU A 25 9.33 22.99 -2.65
CA GLU A 25 10.09 22.72 -3.88
C GLU A 25 9.20 22.54 -5.12
N ASP A 26 7.94 22.12 -4.94
CA ASP A 26 6.94 22.07 -6.01
C ASP A 26 6.14 23.38 -6.18
N ILE A 27 6.33 24.38 -5.28
CA ILE A 27 5.58 25.65 -5.29
C ILE A 27 6.22 26.72 -6.20
N LYS A 28 7.42 26.52 -6.74
CA LYS A 28 7.91 27.43 -7.78
C LYS A 28 7.30 27.03 -9.12
N PRO A 29 6.47 27.87 -9.77
CA PRO A 29 6.22 27.74 -11.19
C PRO A 29 7.51 28.15 -11.90
N GLY A 30 8.44 27.19 -11.98
CA GLY A 30 9.70 27.32 -12.68
C GLY A 30 9.45 27.14 -14.16
N SER A 31 9.84 28.17 -14.92
CA SER A 31 9.82 28.34 -16.36
C SER A 31 10.73 27.36 -17.12
N ASP A 32 10.69 26.07 -16.80
CA ASP A 32 11.38 25.05 -17.58
C ASP A 32 10.62 24.89 -18.88
N LYS A 33 11.06 25.59 -19.94
CA LYS A 33 10.71 25.22 -21.31
C LYS A 33 11.03 23.72 -21.44
N PRO A 34 10.09 22.85 -21.80
CA PRO A 34 10.40 21.45 -22.03
C PRO A 34 11.48 21.40 -23.12
N ALA A 35 12.67 20.90 -22.77
CA ALA A 35 13.61 20.44 -23.77
C ALA A 35 12.83 19.44 -24.65
N ALA A 36 13.03 19.48 -25.97
CA ALA A 36 12.35 18.61 -26.91
C ALA A 36 12.40 17.17 -26.40
N THR A 37 11.28 16.71 -25.83
CA THR A 37 11.16 15.38 -25.27
C THR A 37 11.07 14.45 -26.45
N THR A 38 12.08 13.60 -26.64
CA THR A 38 11.96 12.45 -27.54
C THR A 38 10.65 11.76 -27.21
N GLU A 39 9.77 11.61 -28.21
CA GLU A 39 8.48 10.98 -28.03
C GLU A 39 8.70 9.55 -27.51
N LEU A 40 8.19 9.28 -26.31
CA LEU A 40 8.28 7.95 -25.71
C LEU A 40 7.27 7.05 -26.43
N THR A 41 7.73 5.96 -27.02
CA THR A 41 6.89 5.01 -27.76
C THR A 41 7.17 3.58 -27.28
N GLY A 42 6.25 2.66 -27.57
CA GLY A 42 6.40 1.25 -27.21
C GLY A 42 6.15 0.94 -25.72
N THR A 43 6.43 -0.29 -25.34
CA THR A 43 6.29 -0.77 -23.95
C THR A 43 7.62 -0.66 -23.22
N TYR A 44 7.63 0.07 -22.11
CA TYR A 44 8.72 0.01 -21.13
C TYR A 44 8.42 -1.07 -20.08
N ALA A 45 9.44 -1.83 -19.67
CA ALA A 45 9.33 -2.82 -18.60
C ALA A 45 10.55 -2.74 -17.69
N GLU A 46 10.33 -2.78 -16.37
CA GLU A 46 11.41 -2.82 -15.38
C GLU A 46 11.16 -3.93 -14.36
N GLN A 47 12.11 -4.85 -14.26
CA GLN A 47 12.12 -5.86 -13.20
C GLN A 47 12.59 -5.21 -11.90
N ILE A 48 11.68 -5.08 -10.95
CA ILE A 48 11.95 -4.43 -9.67
C ILE A 48 12.60 -5.44 -8.72
N PHE A 49 11.94 -6.57 -8.50
CA PHE A 49 12.39 -7.63 -7.60
C PHE A 49 12.49 -8.95 -8.36
N THR A 50 13.57 -9.70 -8.15
CA THR A 50 13.75 -11.05 -8.69
C THR A 50 14.18 -11.97 -7.57
N GLY A 51 13.42 -13.03 -7.33
CA GLY A 51 13.68 -13.99 -6.25
C GLY A 51 13.75 -13.34 -4.87
N LEU A 52 12.97 -12.28 -4.62
CA LEU A 52 12.95 -11.59 -3.34
C LEU A 52 12.37 -12.52 -2.27
N ASP A 53 13.18 -12.88 -1.28
CA ASP A 53 12.75 -13.76 -0.19
C ASP A 53 12.13 -12.98 0.96
N PHE A 54 11.05 -13.52 1.53
CA PHE A 54 10.42 -13.09 2.78
C PHE A 54 10.62 -14.16 3.85
N TYR A 55 10.63 -13.76 5.12
CA TYR A 55 10.95 -14.62 6.25
C TYR A 55 9.82 -14.62 7.29
N ASN A 56 9.95 -15.44 8.35
CA ASN A 56 8.96 -15.45 9.43
C ASN A 56 8.89 -14.07 10.12
N GLY A 57 7.71 -13.45 10.10
CA GLY A 57 7.43 -12.15 10.72
C GLY A 57 7.52 -12.12 12.25
N TYR A 58 7.50 -13.27 12.92
CA TYR A 58 7.70 -13.40 14.37
C TYR A 58 9.14 -13.71 14.77
N ALA A 59 9.99 -14.11 13.82
CA ALA A 59 11.37 -14.47 14.10
C ALA A 59 12.27 -13.22 14.17
N ALA A 60 13.48 -13.40 14.70
CA ALA A 60 14.54 -12.41 14.56
C ALA A 60 14.81 -12.13 13.06
N ASN A 61 15.31 -10.93 12.77
CA ASN A 61 15.59 -10.51 11.40
C ASN A 61 16.60 -11.46 10.74
N ALA A 62 16.28 -11.98 9.56
CA ALA A 62 17.06 -12.98 8.82
C ALA A 62 17.44 -12.55 7.40
N TYR A 63 17.20 -11.28 7.07
CA TYR A 63 17.46 -10.73 5.75
C TYR A 63 18.85 -10.12 5.62
N THR A 64 19.28 -9.89 4.38
CA THR A 64 20.46 -9.08 4.07
C THR A 64 20.10 -8.09 2.97
N ASP A 65 20.39 -6.81 3.18
CA ASP A 65 20.21 -5.79 2.16
C ASP A 65 21.24 -6.03 1.03
N ALA A 66 20.78 -6.09 -0.22
CA ALA A 66 21.64 -6.39 -1.37
C ALA A 66 21.03 -5.87 -2.67
N GLY A 67 21.87 -5.53 -3.66
CA GLY A 67 21.40 -5.15 -5.01
C GLY A 67 20.46 -3.94 -5.03
N GLY A 68 20.59 -3.01 -4.08
CA GLY A 68 19.68 -1.86 -3.92
C GLY A 68 18.33 -2.19 -3.27
N VAL A 69 18.14 -3.42 -2.82
CA VAL A 69 17.00 -3.84 -2.00
C VAL A 69 17.31 -3.59 -0.53
N ILE A 70 16.40 -2.90 0.15
CA ILE A 70 16.46 -2.62 1.57
C ILE A 70 15.29 -3.31 2.27
N TYR A 71 15.56 -4.21 3.20
CA TYR A 71 14.53 -4.81 4.03
C TYR A 71 14.22 -3.91 5.22
N LEU A 72 12.96 -3.55 5.43
CA LEU A 72 12.54 -2.85 6.65
C LEU A 72 12.43 -3.82 7.82
N ASN A 73 11.95 -5.03 7.54
CA ASN A 73 11.81 -6.14 8.46
C ASN A 73 11.77 -7.45 7.64
N ASN A 74 11.54 -8.59 8.30
CA ASN A 74 11.46 -9.92 7.65
C ASN A 74 10.40 -10.03 6.54
N THR A 75 9.39 -9.19 6.55
CA THR A 75 8.22 -9.31 5.69
C THR A 75 8.10 -8.19 4.66
N VAL A 76 8.98 -7.19 4.70
CA VAL A 76 8.88 -5.97 3.87
C VAL A 76 10.24 -5.63 3.27
N ALA A 77 10.29 -5.49 1.95
CA ALA A 77 11.44 -5.01 1.22
C ALA A 77 11.10 -3.79 0.35
N LEU A 78 12.08 -2.91 0.17
CA LEU A 78 12.00 -1.69 -0.61
C LEU A 78 13.06 -1.70 -1.72
N LYS A 79 12.74 -1.12 -2.87
CA LYS A 79 13.71 -0.75 -3.90
C LYS A 79 13.37 0.60 -4.50
N LYS A 80 14.37 1.46 -4.62
CA LYS A 80 14.23 2.79 -5.22
C LYS A 80 14.24 2.68 -6.74
N ILE A 81 13.29 3.35 -7.39
CA ILE A 81 13.18 3.46 -8.85
C ILE A 81 12.79 4.87 -9.29
N SER A 82 12.89 5.11 -10.59
CA SER A 82 12.26 6.24 -11.27
C SER A 82 12.00 5.87 -12.73
N LEU A 83 10.77 6.15 -13.20
CA LEU A 83 10.35 5.97 -14.58
C LEU A 83 10.33 7.30 -15.35
N ARG A 84 10.84 8.38 -14.74
CA ARG A 84 10.94 9.69 -15.38
C ARG A 84 11.78 9.59 -16.65
N GLY A 85 11.22 10.05 -17.78
CA GLY A 85 11.88 9.99 -19.08
C GLY A 85 11.94 8.58 -19.69
N LYS A 86 11.30 7.59 -19.07
CA LYS A 86 11.17 6.22 -19.59
C LYS A 86 9.72 5.84 -19.88
N ALA A 87 8.78 6.44 -19.15
CA ALA A 87 7.34 6.27 -19.36
C ALA A 87 6.62 7.62 -19.34
N ASP A 88 5.59 7.74 -20.17
CA ASP A 88 4.67 8.89 -20.15
C ASP A 88 3.73 8.79 -18.93
N SER A 89 3.46 9.91 -18.26
CA SER A 89 2.54 9.94 -17.10
C SER A 89 1.11 9.50 -17.42
N THR A 90 0.73 9.55 -18.70
CA THR A 90 -0.58 9.13 -19.23
C THR A 90 -0.58 7.70 -19.77
N ALA A 91 0.57 7.01 -19.80
CA ALA A 91 0.64 5.62 -20.21
C ALA A 91 -0.22 4.70 -19.32
N THR A 92 -0.59 3.52 -19.82
CA THR A 92 -1.16 2.45 -19.02
C THR A 92 -0.04 1.79 -18.22
N PHE A 93 -0.12 1.87 -16.89
CA PHE A 93 0.83 1.22 -15.99
C PHE A 93 0.25 -0.05 -15.39
N LYS A 94 1.02 -1.15 -15.44
CA LYS A 94 0.68 -2.41 -14.78
C LYS A 94 1.80 -2.86 -13.86
N GLY A 95 1.43 -3.40 -12.72
CA GLY A 95 2.33 -4.13 -11.82
C GLY A 95 2.04 -5.62 -11.91
N GLU A 96 3.07 -6.43 -12.08
CA GLU A 96 2.95 -7.88 -12.17
C GLU A 96 3.78 -8.52 -11.06
N LEU A 97 3.09 -9.16 -10.13
CA LEU A 97 3.68 -9.88 -9.00
C LEU A 97 3.49 -11.37 -9.21
N ARG A 98 4.53 -12.16 -8.92
CA ARG A 98 4.40 -13.60 -8.75
C ARG A 98 4.91 -13.99 -7.37
N ILE A 99 4.05 -14.57 -6.55
CA ILE A 99 4.42 -15.13 -5.24
C ILE A 99 4.70 -16.61 -5.40
N TYR A 100 5.81 -17.08 -4.85
CA TYR A 100 6.20 -18.49 -4.84
C TYR A 100 6.15 -19.05 -3.42
N GLN A 101 5.77 -20.32 -3.33
CA GLN A 101 5.79 -21.06 -2.09
C GLN A 101 7.22 -21.24 -1.58
N ARG A 102 7.42 -21.02 -0.26
CA ARG A 102 8.57 -21.50 0.51
C ARG A 102 8.08 -22.26 1.73
N GLY A 103 8.23 -21.73 2.94
CA GLY A 103 7.87 -22.39 4.19
C GLY A 103 6.45 -22.14 4.70
N ASP A 104 5.73 -21.13 4.20
CA ASP A 104 4.37 -20.83 4.68
C ASP A 104 3.29 -21.38 3.73
N GLY A 105 2.29 -22.03 4.30
CA GLY A 105 1.18 -22.68 3.60
C GLY A 105 -0.14 -21.92 3.64
N TYR A 106 -0.25 -20.80 4.33
CA TYR A 106 -1.52 -20.12 4.59
C TYR A 106 -1.73 -18.83 3.79
N ASP A 107 -2.97 -18.34 3.81
CA ASP A 107 -3.36 -17.04 3.30
C ASP A 107 -2.94 -15.92 4.26
N ARG A 108 -2.12 -15.01 3.75
CA ARG A 108 -1.46 -13.98 4.53
C ARG A 108 -1.64 -12.62 3.90
N ASP A 109 -1.45 -11.62 4.75
CA ASP A 109 -1.42 -10.23 4.36
C ASP A 109 -0.26 -9.93 3.41
N GLY A 110 -0.62 -9.46 2.22
CA GLY A 110 0.27 -8.98 1.19
C GLY A 110 0.07 -7.49 0.91
N GLN A 111 1.15 -6.77 0.64
CA GLN A 111 1.11 -5.34 0.38
C GLN A 111 2.03 -4.96 -0.77
N LEU A 112 1.56 -4.10 -1.67
CA LEU A 112 2.37 -3.37 -2.64
C LEU A 112 2.15 -1.88 -2.40
N TYR A 113 3.18 -1.13 -2.05
CA TYR A 113 3.01 0.30 -1.80
C TYR A 113 4.21 1.13 -2.25
N PHE A 114 3.96 2.43 -2.37
CA PHE A 114 4.88 3.40 -2.94
C PHE A 114 5.17 4.50 -1.91
N LEU A 115 6.45 4.85 -1.78
CA LEU A 115 6.91 5.94 -0.91
C LEU A 115 7.72 6.95 -1.73
N ARG A 116 7.49 8.24 -1.52
CA ARG A 116 8.31 9.31 -2.10
C ARG A 116 9.72 9.29 -1.50
N ASP A 117 10.76 9.39 -2.32
CA ASP A 117 12.15 9.39 -1.84
C ASP A 117 12.46 10.61 -0.96
N SER A 118 11.88 11.77 -1.26
CA SER A 118 11.94 12.96 -0.40
C SER A 118 11.44 12.70 1.02
N VAL A 119 10.37 11.90 1.17
CA VAL A 119 9.85 11.49 2.49
C VAL A 119 10.81 10.53 3.17
N VAL A 120 11.32 9.52 2.45
CA VAL A 120 12.27 8.56 3.01
C VAL A 120 13.51 9.30 3.53
N LYS A 121 14.09 10.20 2.74
CA LYS A 121 15.23 11.05 3.15
C LYS A 121 14.94 11.89 4.39
N ALA A 122 13.73 12.47 4.48
CA ALA A 122 13.33 13.23 5.65
C ALA A 122 13.27 12.35 6.92
N LEU A 123 12.75 11.12 6.81
CA LEU A 123 12.70 10.15 7.93
C LEU A 123 14.07 9.55 8.28
N LEU A 124 14.99 9.52 7.32
CA LEU A 124 16.40 9.21 7.54
C LEU A 124 17.15 10.37 8.20
N THR A 125 16.55 11.54 8.39
CA THR A 125 17.22 12.74 8.93
C THR A 125 18.50 13.08 8.16
N ASN A 126 18.47 12.95 6.83
CA ASN A 126 19.62 13.10 5.92
C ASN A 126 20.78 12.11 6.13
N GLN A 127 20.58 11.05 6.90
CA GLN A 127 21.51 9.92 6.92
C GLN A 127 21.49 9.18 5.58
N THR A 128 22.62 8.60 5.19
CA THR A 128 22.77 7.81 3.97
C THR A 128 22.59 6.31 4.19
N THR A 129 22.37 5.89 5.44
CA THR A 129 22.30 4.49 5.86
C THR A 129 20.93 4.14 6.45
N PHE A 130 20.47 2.91 6.20
CA PHE A 130 19.25 2.35 6.76
C PHE A 130 19.56 1.51 8.01
N ASP A 131 19.86 2.16 9.12
CA ASP A 131 19.97 1.44 10.40
C ASP A 131 18.59 0.94 10.88
N SER A 132 18.57 0.13 11.94
CA SER A 132 17.32 -0.44 12.47
C SER A 132 16.30 0.62 12.91
N ALA A 133 16.76 1.76 13.43
CA ALA A 133 15.88 2.84 13.87
C ALA A 133 15.26 3.58 12.67
N ALA A 134 16.06 3.84 11.63
CA ALA A 134 15.63 4.37 10.35
C ALA A 134 14.59 3.46 9.68
N LYS A 135 14.86 2.16 9.61
CA LYS A 135 13.93 1.17 9.06
C LYS A 135 12.60 1.17 9.80
N SER A 136 12.64 1.17 11.14
CA SER A 136 11.44 1.27 11.98
C SER A 136 10.66 2.57 11.75
N ARG A 137 11.35 3.73 11.65
CA ARG A 137 10.70 5.02 11.35
C ARG A 137 10.03 5.02 9.98
N ILE A 138 10.67 4.47 8.96
CA ILE A 138 10.10 4.39 7.61
C ILE A 138 8.85 3.51 7.62
N ASP A 139 8.92 2.34 8.24
CA ASP A 139 7.77 1.43 8.28
C ASP A 139 6.59 2.02 9.07
N ALA A 140 6.86 2.70 10.18
CA ALA A 140 5.83 3.28 11.03
C ALA A 140 5.22 4.58 10.50
N TYR A 141 6.02 5.45 9.87
CA TYR A 141 5.64 6.85 9.65
C TYR A 141 5.65 7.29 8.18
N ALA A 142 6.25 6.54 7.26
CA ALA A 142 6.19 6.94 5.86
C ALA A 142 4.74 6.86 5.36
N PRO A 143 4.19 7.93 4.73
CA PRO A 143 2.89 7.85 4.10
C PRO A 143 2.96 6.89 2.92
N LYS A 144 2.21 5.79 3.03
CA LYS A 144 2.16 4.70 2.05
C LYS A 144 0.92 4.84 1.18
N THR A 145 1.07 4.63 -0.11
CA THR A 145 -0.06 4.50 -1.04
C THR A 145 0.09 3.23 -1.83
N GLY A 146 -0.97 2.46 -1.98
CA GLY A 146 -0.91 1.26 -2.81
C GLY A 146 -2.03 0.27 -2.52
N TYR A 147 -1.70 -1.00 -2.70
CA TYR A 147 -2.63 -2.11 -2.85
C TYR A 147 -2.42 -3.12 -1.73
N LEU A 148 -3.50 -3.82 -1.40
CA LEU A 148 -3.49 -4.99 -0.53
C LEU A 148 -3.77 -6.21 -1.40
N TYR A 149 -3.14 -7.33 -1.07
CA TYR A 149 -3.43 -8.62 -1.68
C TYR A 149 -3.38 -9.70 -0.61
N VAL A 150 -3.80 -10.91 -0.97
CA VAL A 150 -3.78 -12.05 -0.05
C VAL A 150 -3.03 -13.20 -0.69
N THR A 151 -2.05 -13.78 0.02
CA THR A 151 -1.34 -14.98 -0.46
C THR A 151 -2.31 -16.17 -0.60
N PRO A 152 -2.01 -17.16 -1.46
CA PRO A 152 -2.81 -18.39 -1.52
C PRO A 152 -2.61 -19.26 -0.27
N PHE A 153 -3.51 -20.22 -0.05
CA PHE A 153 -3.18 -21.38 0.79
C PHE A 153 -2.38 -22.40 -0.03
N PHE A 154 -1.05 -22.29 -0.02
CA PHE A 154 -0.23 -23.35 -0.61
C PHE A 154 -0.40 -24.70 0.11
N TYR A 155 -0.81 -24.69 1.39
CA TYR A 155 -1.01 -25.87 2.22
C TYR A 155 -1.85 -26.96 1.53
N TRP A 156 -2.99 -26.54 0.96
CA TRP A 156 -3.98 -27.43 0.37
C TRP A 156 -3.70 -27.80 -1.09
N TYR A 157 -2.79 -27.08 -1.77
CA TYR A 157 -2.51 -27.24 -3.20
C TYR A 157 -1.01 -27.26 -3.47
N GLN A 158 -0.33 -28.27 -2.93
CA GLN A 158 1.12 -28.42 -3.01
C GLN A 158 1.69 -28.52 -4.43
N SER A 159 0.87 -28.84 -5.43
CA SER A 159 1.25 -28.86 -6.85
C SER A 159 1.44 -27.45 -7.43
N ILE A 160 0.76 -26.44 -6.88
CA ILE A 160 0.88 -25.05 -7.30
C ILE A 160 2.07 -24.44 -6.56
N LYS A 161 3.10 -24.05 -7.32
CA LYS A 161 4.33 -23.47 -6.76
C LYS A 161 4.38 -21.95 -6.80
N SER A 162 3.44 -21.33 -7.51
CA SER A 162 3.36 -19.87 -7.59
C SER A 162 1.99 -19.36 -8.02
N VAL A 163 1.66 -18.14 -7.61
CA VAL A 163 0.43 -17.43 -8.01
C VAL A 163 0.77 -16.04 -8.57
N PRO A 164 0.23 -15.67 -9.74
CA PRO A 164 0.37 -14.33 -10.29
C PRO A 164 -0.70 -13.37 -9.74
N TYR A 165 -0.33 -12.09 -9.63
CA TYR A 165 -1.21 -10.97 -9.33
C TYR A 165 -0.94 -9.85 -10.33
N THR A 166 -1.98 -9.10 -10.66
CA THR A 166 -1.88 -7.93 -11.54
C THR A 166 -2.49 -6.72 -10.85
N PHE A 167 -1.76 -5.60 -10.89
CA PHE A 167 -2.18 -4.33 -10.31
C PHE A 167 -2.34 -3.29 -11.43
N ASP A 168 -3.47 -2.59 -11.45
CA ASP A 168 -3.66 -1.38 -12.25
C ASP A 168 -3.01 -0.20 -11.51
N LEU A 169 -1.86 0.27 -11.99
CA LEU A 169 -1.03 1.28 -11.33
C LEU A 169 -1.35 2.72 -11.78
N LYS A 170 -2.50 2.96 -12.43
CA LYS A 170 -2.88 4.29 -12.94
C LYS A 170 -2.81 5.42 -11.90
N ASP A 171 -3.22 5.16 -10.67
CA ASP A 171 -3.30 6.20 -9.64
C ASP A 171 -1.91 6.65 -9.17
N VAL A 172 -0.94 5.73 -9.17
CA VAL A 172 0.45 5.99 -8.75
C VAL A 172 1.35 6.40 -9.91
N ALA A 173 0.82 6.51 -11.14
CA ALA A 173 1.59 6.89 -12.32
C ALA A 173 2.39 8.19 -12.13
N SER A 174 1.79 9.20 -11.47
CA SER A 174 2.48 10.46 -11.16
C SER A 174 3.58 10.35 -10.10
N LEU A 175 3.58 9.30 -9.27
CA LEU A 175 4.71 8.97 -8.39
C LEU A 175 5.85 8.35 -9.19
N LEU A 176 5.53 7.46 -10.12
CA LEU A 176 6.52 6.72 -10.91
C LEU A 176 7.26 7.63 -11.91
N THR A 177 6.54 8.57 -12.52
CA THR A 177 7.03 9.45 -13.59
C THR A 177 7.43 10.85 -13.12
N GLY A 178 7.17 11.16 -11.85
CA GLY A 178 7.43 12.47 -11.25
C GLY A 178 8.90 12.85 -11.13
N LYS A 179 9.16 14.09 -10.67
CA LYS A 179 10.52 14.58 -10.42
C LYS A 179 11.21 13.82 -9.29
N ASP A 180 10.45 13.49 -8.24
CA ASP A 180 10.95 12.70 -7.13
C ASP A 180 11.10 11.22 -7.52
N SER A 181 12.12 10.55 -6.99
CA SER A 181 12.18 9.10 -7.10
C SER A 181 11.17 8.45 -6.15
N VAL A 182 10.86 7.19 -6.41
CA VAL A 182 9.89 6.45 -5.60
C VAL A 182 10.51 5.14 -5.13
N TRP A 183 10.24 4.78 -3.88
CA TRP A 183 10.52 3.46 -3.36
C TRP A 183 9.29 2.59 -3.57
N VAL A 184 9.48 1.50 -4.29
CA VAL A 184 8.49 0.42 -4.38
C VAL A 184 8.73 -0.53 -3.22
N ALA A 185 7.69 -0.78 -2.46
CA ALA A 185 7.69 -1.70 -1.36
C ALA A 185 6.83 -2.91 -1.67
N LEU A 186 7.37 -4.10 -1.42
CA LEU A 186 6.62 -5.35 -1.48
C LEU A 186 6.67 -6.02 -0.11
N SER A 187 5.52 -6.53 0.31
CA SER A 187 5.38 -7.24 1.58
C SER A 187 4.61 -8.54 1.40
N ALA A 188 5.12 -9.61 1.97
CA ALA A 188 4.37 -10.83 2.23
C ALA A 188 4.63 -11.26 3.68
N TRP A 189 3.64 -11.09 4.54
CA TRP A 189 3.77 -11.51 5.93
C TRP A 189 3.61 -13.02 6.02
N GLY A 190 4.44 -13.73 6.77
CA GLY A 190 4.30 -15.17 6.91
C GLY A 190 4.92 -15.72 8.18
N THR A 191 4.63 -16.97 8.51
CA THR A 191 5.15 -17.68 9.68
C THR A 191 5.48 -19.14 9.35
N HIS A 192 6.34 -19.74 10.17
CA HIS A 192 6.69 -21.17 10.12
C HIS A 192 5.97 -22.02 11.19
N LEU A 193 5.22 -21.40 12.11
CA LEU A 193 4.76 -22.08 13.32
C LEU A 193 3.61 -23.07 13.05
N ASP A 194 3.75 -24.25 13.66
CA ASP A 194 2.73 -25.30 13.86
C ASP A 194 2.17 -26.03 12.63
N GLN A 195 2.94 -26.14 11.56
CA GLN A 195 2.58 -26.98 10.41
C GLN A 195 3.29 -28.33 10.48
N SER A 196 2.95 -29.17 11.48
CA SER A 196 3.63 -30.45 11.77
C SER A 196 3.78 -31.36 10.54
N ASP A 197 2.84 -31.29 9.60
CA ASP A 197 2.76 -32.14 8.42
C ASP A 197 3.03 -31.41 7.09
N TRP A 198 3.59 -30.19 7.13
CA TRP A 198 3.89 -29.39 5.94
C TRP A 198 5.29 -29.59 5.37
N VAL A 199 5.36 -29.71 4.05
CA VAL A 199 6.61 -29.71 3.30
C VAL A 199 7.20 -28.30 3.30
N GLY A 200 8.32 -28.11 3.99
CA GLY A 200 8.98 -26.81 4.13
C GLY A 200 8.86 -26.19 5.52
N LYS A 201 8.34 -26.89 6.54
CA LYS A 201 8.23 -26.37 7.92
C LYS A 201 9.54 -25.88 8.57
N ASN A 202 10.70 -26.31 8.07
CA ASN A 202 12.02 -25.87 8.52
C ASN A 202 12.68 -24.84 7.58
N GLU A 203 11.98 -24.42 6.51
CA GLU A 203 12.46 -23.39 5.60
C GLU A 203 12.36 -22.03 6.30
N PRO A 204 13.49 -21.32 6.53
CA PRO A 204 13.46 -20.01 7.19
C PRO A 204 12.64 -18.96 6.41
N ARG A 205 12.49 -19.16 5.10
CA ARG A 205 11.72 -18.27 4.22
C ARG A 205 10.24 -18.64 4.23
N SER A 206 9.36 -17.66 4.34
CA SER A 206 7.92 -17.86 4.22
C SER A 206 7.48 -17.93 2.74
N PHE A 207 7.91 -16.97 1.95
CA PHE A 207 7.60 -16.83 0.52
C PHE A 207 8.81 -16.29 -0.24
N SER A 208 8.77 -16.39 -1.57
CA SER A 208 9.60 -15.54 -2.43
C SER A 208 8.74 -14.83 -3.48
N ALA A 209 9.28 -13.79 -4.13
CA ALA A 209 8.53 -13.02 -5.09
C ALA A 209 9.36 -12.47 -6.25
N ASP A 210 8.72 -12.39 -7.41
CA ASP A 210 9.15 -11.54 -8.53
C ASP A 210 8.15 -10.41 -8.69
N PHE A 211 8.63 -9.19 -8.94
CA PHE A 211 7.76 -8.06 -9.25
C PHE A 211 8.35 -7.20 -10.37
N SER A 212 7.51 -6.87 -11.34
CA SER A 212 7.85 -5.98 -12.44
C SER A 212 6.78 -4.91 -12.64
N ILE A 213 7.19 -3.79 -13.23
CA ILE A 213 6.28 -2.73 -13.68
C ILE A 213 6.43 -2.60 -15.19
N THR A 214 5.30 -2.52 -15.88
CA THR A 214 5.23 -2.21 -17.31
C THR A 214 4.46 -0.92 -17.54
N ALA A 215 4.87 -0.14 -18.55
CA ALA A 215 4.20 1.07 -19.01
C ALA A 215 4.06 1.01 -20.54
N ASP A 216 2.83 1.10 -21.04
CA ASP A 216 2.56 1.14 -22.48
C ASP A 216 2.44 2.59 -22.96
N ASN A 217 3.52 3.14 -23.53
CA ASN A 217 3.57 4.52 -23.99
C ASN A 217 2.75 4.75 -25.27
N ASN A 218 2.18 3.70 -25.89
CA ASN A 218 1.26 3.85 -27.02
C ASN A 218 -0.17 4.17 -26.57
N THR A 219 -0.40 4.29 -25.26
CA THR A 219 -1.72 4.57 -24.68
C THR A 219 -1.73 5.94 -24.01
N THR A 220 -2.89 6.61 -24.03
CA THR A 220 -3.12 7.87 -23.32
C THR A 220 -4.32 7.71 -22.40
N ASN A 221 -4.10 7.87 -21.10
CA ASN A 221 -5.11 7.72 -20.05
C ASN A 221 -5.17 8.99 -19.20
N ALA A 222 -6.35 9.28 -18.65
CA ALA A 222 -6.55 10.36 -17.69
C ALA A 222 -6.04 9.96 -16.29
N ASN A 223 -4.74 9.71 -16.18
CA ASN A 223 -4.11 9.33 -14.91
C ASN A 223 -4.03 10.54 -13.95
N PRO A 224 -4.22 10.36 -12.63
CA PRO A 224 -4.07 11.43 -11.67
C PRO A 224 -2.64 12.01 -11.63
N THR A 225 -2.54 13.32 -11.76
CA THR A 225 -1.28 14.08 -11.61
C THR A 225 -0.92 14.39 -10.14
N TYR A 226 -1.85 14.14 -9.22
CA TYR A 226 -1.68 14.27 -7.79
C TYR A 226 -2.16 13.02 -7.06
N ILE A 227 -1.40 12.61 -6.04
CA ILE A 227 -1.77 11.56 -5.11
C ILE A 227 -1.20 11.85 -3.71
N GLN A 228 -2.00 11.58 -2.69
CA GLN A 228 -1.66 11.74 -1.28
C GLN A 228 -2.24 10.62 -0.43
N ALA A 229 -1.39 9.93 0.33
CA ALA A 229 -1.81 8.95 1.32
C ALA A 229 -2.63 9.59 2.44
N VAL A 230 -3.68 8.89 2.89
CA VAL A 230 -4.52 9.24 4.04
C VAL A 230 -4.32 8.24 5.17
N GLN A 231 -4.39 6.95 4.84
CA GLN A 231 -4.21 5.84 5.78
C GLN A 231 -3.62 4.65 5.04
N PHE A 232 -2.68 3.95 5.67
CA PHE A 232 -2.22 2.66 5.19
C PHE A 232 -1.90 1.76 6.38
N GLY A 233 -2.64 0.69 6.55
CA GLY A 233 -2.51 -0.21 7.68
C GLY A 233 -3.78 -0.28 8.54
N ARG A 234 -3.63 -0.90 9.71
CA ARG A 234 -4.72 -1.16 10.65
C ARG A 234 -5.40 0.14 11.08
N ILE A 235 -6.73 0.15 11.10
CA ILE A 235 -7.50 1.25 11.67
C ILE A 235 -7.47 1.11 13.19
N ALA A 236 -7.01 2.17 13.86
CA ALA A 236 -7.00 2.26 15.30
C ALA A 236 -7.65 3.56 15.79
N ASP A 237 -8.28 3.51 16.97
CA ASP A 237 -8.75 4.69 17.68
C ASP A 237 -7.59 5.49 18.29
N ALA A 238 -7.91 6.59 19.00
CA ALA A 238 -6.90 7.45 19.63
C ALA A 238 -6.10 6.74 20.75
N ALA A 239 -6.63 5.65 21.31
CA ALA A 239 -5.96 4.83 22.30
C ALA A 239 -5.17 3.65 21.68
N GLY A 240 -5.21 3.51 20.35
CA GLY A 240 -4.52 2.43 19.63
C GLY A 240 -5.32 1.14 19.52
N ASN A 241 -6.58 1.10 19.99
CA ASN A 241 -7.43 -0.08 19.88
C ASN A 241 -7.99 -0.20 18.47
N ASN A 242 -8.40 -1.42 18.09
CA ASN A 242 -9.11 -1.64 16.83
C ASN A 242 -10.32 -0.72 16.69
N SER A 243 -10.45 -0.12 15.51
CA SER A 243 -11.59 0.73 15.18
C SER A 243 -12.22 0.28 13.87
N ARG A 244 -13.52 0.55 13.73
CA ARG A 244 -14.28 0.40 12.49
C ARG A 244 -14.42 1.72 11.71
N THR A 245 -13.94 2.83 12.28
CA THR A 245 -14.08 4.16 11.70
C THR A 245 -12.70 4.80 11.60
N LEU A 246 -12.33 5.21 10.39
CA LEU A 246 -11.19 6.07 10.11
C LEU A 246 -11.70 7.50 9.99
N THR A 247 -11.09 8.43 10.71
CA THR A 247 -11.26 9.88 10.49
C THR A 247 -9.88 10.52 10.45
N LYS A 248 -9.54 11.18 9.33
CA LYS A 248 -8.24 11.85 9.15
C LYS A 248 -8.44 13.22 8.53
N THR A 249 -7.74 14.20 9.07
CA THR A 249 -7.62 15.53 8.45
C THR A 249 -6.36 15.56 7.58
N ILE A 250 -6.51 16.04 6.35
CA ILE A 250 -5.42 16.22 5.40
C ILE A 250 -5.44 17.65 4.86
N THR A 251 -4.26 18.15 4.48
CA THR A 251 -4.12 19.40 3.74
C THR A 251 -3.84 19.07 2.29
N ILE A 252 -4.60 19.66 1.36
CA ILE A 252 -4.38 19.54 -0.08
C ILE A 252 -3.61 20.77 -0.55
N PRO A 253 -2.36 20.66 -1.03
CA PRO A 253 -1.52 21.81 -1.34
C PRO A 253 -1.76 22.42 -2.74
N TYR A 254 -2.47 21.72 -3.62
CA TYR A 254 -2.73 22.16 -5.00
C TYR A 254 -4.23 22.33 -5.25
N ARG A 255 -4.59 23.12 -6.27
CA ARG A 255 -5.95 23.08 -6.78
C ARG A 255 -6.16 21.75 -7.48
N LEU A 256 -7.22 21.03 -7.12
CA LEU A 256 -7.54 19.74 -7.74
C LEU A 256 -8.91 19.76 -8.39
N ARG A 257 -9.01 19.17 -9.57
CA ARG A 257 -10.27 18.77 -10.21
C ARG A 257 -10.29 17.27 -10.40
N ASN A 258 -11.47 16.71 -10.70
CA ASN A 258 -11.66 15.27 -10.88
C ASN A 258 -11.09 14.47 -9.69
N ALA A 259 -11.19 15.04 -8.48
CA ALA A 259 -10.63 14.46 -7.29
C ALA A 259 -11.46 13.25 -6.85
N LYS A 260 -10.79 12.25 -6.28
CA LYS A 260 -11.41 11.01 -5.83
C LYS A 260 -10.73 10.49 -4.57
N ILE A 261 -11.50 9.81 -3.73
CA ILE A 261 -11.00 8.99 -2.62
C ILE A 261 -10.95 7.56 -3.12
N VAL A 262 -9.80 6.91 -2.98
CA VAL A 262 -9.67 5.47 -3.23
C VAL A 262 -9.53 4.77 -1.89
N VAL A 263 -10.33 3.71 -1.71
CA VAL A 263 -10.35 2.88 -0.51
C VAL A 263 -10.16 1.43 -0.90
N VAL A 264 -9.12 0.80 -0.36
CA VAL A 264 -8.94 -0.65 -0.33
C VAL A 264 -9.19 -1.11 1.10
N SER A 265 -10.13 -2.03 1.32
CA SER A 265 -10.53 -2.46 2.66
C SER A 265 -10.38 -3.97 2.84
N GLN A 266 -9.56 -4.37 3.81
CA GLN A 266 -9.28 -5.76 4.12
C GLN A 266 -9.62 -6.04 5.60
N ALA A 267 -10.61 -6.90 5.83
CA ALA A 267 -11.06 -7.30 7.15
C ALA A 267 -10.44 -8.64 7.56
N TRP A 268 -9.95 -8.75 8.79
CA TRP A 268 -9.37 -9.97 9.33
C TRP A 268 -10.13 -10.42 10.59
N GLY A 269 -10.18 -11.73 10.80
CA GLY A 269 -10.84 -12.36 11.95
C GLY A 269 -11.32 -13.76 11.59
N ALA A 270 -10.42 -14.73 11.65
CA ALA A 270 -10.65 -16.09 11.16
C ALA A 270 -11.54 -16.96 12.08
N GLY A 271 -11.91 -16.45 13.25
CA GLY A 271 -12.79 -17.15 14.20
C GLY A 271 -14.24 -17.24 13.73
N SER A 272 -15.03 -18.07 14.42
CA SER A 272 -16.46 -18.21 14.14
C SER A 272 -17.18 -16.85 14.22
N GLY A 273 -17.85 -16.45 13.14
CA GLY A 273 -18.55 -15.17 13.04
C GLY A 273 -17.63 -13.93 13.00
N GLY A 274 -16.36 -14.12 12.65
CA GLY A 274 -15.39 -13.03 12.49
C GLY A 274 -15.51 -12.28 11.16
N GLU A 275 -14.83 -11.13 11.08
CA GLU A 275 -14.96 -10.18 9.98
C GLU A 275 -14.31 -10.63 8.67
N GLU A 276 -13.41 -11.62 8.68
CA GLU A 276 -12.83 -12.20 7.46
C GLU A 276 -13.92 -12.75 6.51
N TYR A 277 -14.95 -13.36 7.09
CA TYR A 277 -16.01 -14.04 6.35
C TYR A 277 -17.24 -13.15 6.12
N THR A 278 -17.19 -11.89 6.54
CA THR A 278 -18.32 -10.98 6.49
C THR A 278 -17.95 -9.74 5.67
N TYR A 279 -18.56 -9.58 4.51
CA TYR A 279 -18.42 -8.32 3.77
C TYR A 279 -19.28 -7.22 4.40
N ARG A 280 -18.81 -5.98 4.31
CA ARG A 280 -19.43 -4.82 4.98
C ARG A 280 -19.67 -3.68 4.00
N THR A 281 -20.72 -2.93 4.27
CA THR A 281 -20.94 -1.62 3.66
C THR A 281 -19.99 -0.61 4.29
N HIS A 282 -19.40 0.23 3.46
CA HIS A 282 -18.49 1.29 3.84
C HIS A 282 -19.09 2.62 3.41
N ASN A 283 -19.27 3.55 4.36
CA ASN A 283 -19.68 4.92 4.07
C ASN A 283 -18.44 5.81 4.00
N VAL A 284 -18.31 6.55 2.89
CA VAL A 284 -17.18 7.46 2.66
C VAL A 284 -17.69 8.90 2.73
N SER A 285 -17.05 9.70 3.57
CA SER A 285 -17.39 11.11 3.75
C SER A 285 -16.21 12.04 3.48
N TRP A 286 -16.53 13.20 2.93
CA TRP A 286 -15.64 14.34 2.69
C TRP A 286 -16.23 15.55 3.39
N ASP A 287 -15.47 16.17 4.29
CA ASP A 287 -15.91 17.32 5.10
C ASP A 287 -17.26 17.09 5.79
N ASN A 288 -17.38 15.94 6.45
CA ASN A 288 -18.57 15.47 7.17
C ASN A 288 -19.80 15.19 6.29
N THR A 289 -19.71 15.34 4.97
CA THR A 289 -20.76 14.98 4.02
C THR A 289 -20.47 13.61 3.44
N GLN A 290 -21.41 12.67 3.52
CA GLN A 290 -21.26 11.38 2.85
C GLN A 290 -21.33 11.56 1.34
N ILE A 291 -20.27 11.18 0.64
CA ILE A 291 -20.14 11.34 -0.82
C ILE A 291 -20.28 10.01 -1.58
N GLY A 292 -20.26 8.88 -0.87
CA GLY A 292 -20.44 7.58 -1.49
C GLY A 292 -20.56 6.45 -0.48
N THR A 293 -20.95 5.29 -1.00
CA THR A 293 -20.99 4.03 -0.27
C THR A 293 -20.51 2.91 -1.19
N PHE A 294 -19.87 1.89 -0.63
CA PHE A 294 -19.53 0.68 -1.37
C PHE A 294 -19.61 -0.55 -0.46
N SER A 295 -19.70 -1.73 -1.05
CA SER A 295 -19.61 -3.00 -0.34
C SER A 295 -18.25 -3.64 -0.62
N SER A 296 -17.62 -4.20 0.41
CA SER A 296 -16.38 -5.01 0.25
C SER A 296 -16.64 -6.42 -0.30
N LYS A 297 -17.88 -6.71 -0.71
CA LYS A 297 -18.29 -8.01 -1.24
C LYS A 297 -17.49 -8.36 -2.49
N VAL A 298 -16.74 -9.45 -2.41
CA VAL A 298 -16.07 -10.08 -3.54
C VAL A 298 -16.58 -11.50 -3.72
N ALA A 299 -16.77 -11.90 -4.97
CA ALA A 299 -17.07 -13.27 -5.34
C ALA A 299 -15.74 -13.99 -5.57
N CYS A 300 -15.37 -14.87 -4.66
CA CYS A 300 -14.15 -15.64 -4.77
C CYS A 300 -14.24 -16.61 -5.94
N GLY A 301 -13.23 -16.67 -6.80
CA GLY A 301 -13.23 -17.65 -7.87
C GLY A 301 -13.10 -19.09 -7.33
N PRO A 302 -13.30 -20.11 -8.19
CA PRO A 302 -12.94 -21.50 -7.85
C PRO A 302 -11.44 -21.67 -7.55
N ASN A 303 -10.61 -20.69 -7.94
CA ASN A 303 -9.15 -20.69 -7.83
C ASN A 303 -8.62 -20.04 -6.53
N THR A 304 -9.40 -19.96 -5.46
CA THR A 304 -8.92 -19.43 -4.17
C THR A 304 -7.96 -20.36 -3.43
N MET A 305 -7.62 -21.51 -4.03
CA MET A 305 -6.66 -22.47 -3.48
C MET A 305 -7.02 -22.91 -2.05
N ARG A 306 -8.31 -23.00 -1.69
CA ARG A 306 -8.79 -23.61 -0.43
C ARG A 306 -9.29 -25.03 -0.67
N SER A 307 -9.17 -25.91 0.33
CA SER A 307 -9.60 -27.32 0.23
C SER A 307 -11.09 -27.55 -0.10
N TYR A 308 -11.89 -26.48 -0.11
CA TYR A 308 -13.30 -26.49 -0.50
C TYR A 308 -13.62 -25.24 -1.34
N ASP A 309 -14.60 -25.38 -2.23
CA ASP A 309 -15.08 -24.28 -3.08
C ASP A 309 -15.79 -23.21 -2.24
N ILE A 310 -15.33 -21.97 -2.36
CA ILE A 310 -15.92 -20.80 -1.69
C ILE A 310 -16.58 -19.83 -2.66
N SER A 311 -16.75 -20.22 -3.92
CA SER A 311 -17.29 -19.35 -4.96
C SER A 311 -18.72 -18.91 -4.75
N SER A 312 -19.51 -19.73 -4.05
CA SER A 312 -20.88 -19.44 -3.65
C SER A 312 -21.00 -18.60 -2.38
N SER A 313 -19.88 -18.29 -1.69
CA SER A 313 -19.85 -17.58 -0.42
C SER A 313 -19.03 -16.29 -0.53
N PRO A 314 -19.67 -15.16 -0.90
CA PRO A 314 -18.97 -13.89 -1.06
C PRO A 314 -18.29 -13.44 0.24
N ARG A 315 -17.08 -12.90 0.13
CA ARG A 315 -16.22 -12.51 1.27
C ARG A 315 -15.80 -11.05 1.19
N ASN A 316 -15.03 -10.59 2.18
CA ASN A 316 -14.37 -9.28 2.13
C ASN A 316 -13.13 -9.28 1.22
N TRP A 317 -12.48 -10.43 1.07
CA TRP A 317 -11.34 -10.65 0.18
C TRP A 317 -11.24 -12.15 -0.13
N CYS A 318 -10.45 -12.48 -1.15
CA CYS A 318 -10.23 -13.86 -1.58
C CYS A 318 -8.74 -14.20 -1.49
N PRO A 319 -8.36 -15.37 -0.95
CA PRO A 319 -6.99 -15.83 -1.03
C PRO A 319 -6.55 -15.89 -2.49
N SER A 320 -5.28 -15.59 -2.76
CA SER A 320 -4.71 -15.56 -4.12
C SER A 320 -5.13 -14.37 -4.98
N GLU A 321 -5.82 -13.36 -4.42
CA GLU A 321 -6.31 -12.22 -5.19
C GLU A 321 -5.83 -10.87 -4.62
N VAL A 322 -5.87 -9.84 -5.48
CA VAL A 322 -5.72 -8.44 -5.07
C VAL A 322 -7.03 -7.98 -4.45
N VAL A 323 -6.96 -7.28 -3.31
CA VAL A 323 -8.15 -6.68 -2.69
C VAL A 323 -8.60 -5.50 -3.56
N PRO A 324 -9.85 -5.48 -4.06
CA PRO A 324 -10.28 -4.47 -5.02
C PRO A 324 -10.23 -3.04 -4.44
N PRO A 325 -9.69 -2.06 -5.18
CA PRO A 325 -9.84 -0.65 -4.84
C PRO A 325 -11.24 -0.15 -5.22
N HIS A 326 -11.86 0.61 -4.32
CA HIS A 326 -13.10 1.32 -4.56
C HIS A 326 -12.84 2.81 -4.71
N THR A 327 -13.36 3.41 -5.78
CA THR A 327 -13.16 4.82 -6.11
C THR A 327 -14.44 5.60 -5.87
N ILE A 328 -14.36 6.69 -5.09
CA ILE A 328 -15.46 7.57 -4.76
C ILE A 328 -15.09 8.99 -5.20
N SER A 329 -15.84 9.55 -6.15
CA SER A 329 -15.59 10.90 -6.67
C SER A 329 -15.93 11.97 -5.64
N ILE A 330 -15.11 13.02 -5.58
CA ILE A 330 -15.37 14.25 -4.84
C ILE A 330 -15.95 15.26 -5.84
N SER A 331 -17.15 15.76 -5.58
CA SER A 331 -17.81 16.74 -6.45
C SER A 331 -17.09 18.09 -6.44
N GLY A 332 -17.01 18.72 -7.61
CA GLY A 332 -16.46 20.06 -7.76
C GLY A 332 -14.94 20.11 -7.80
N THR A 333 -14.38 21.21 -7.30
CA THR A 333 -12.94 21.45 -7.25
C THR A 333 -12.48 21.65 -5.82
N ILE A 334 -11.23 21.29 -5.54
CA ILE A 334 -10.58 21.47 -4.25
C ILE A 334 -9.64 22.66 -4.35
N ALA A 335 -9.72 23.59 -3.40
CA ALA A 335 -8.83 24.73 -3.32
C ALA A 335 -7.42 24.32 -2.89
N ALA A 336 -6.41 25.09 -3.29
CA ALA A 336 -5.06 24.89 -2.79
C ALA A 336 -4.94 25.34 -1.33
N GLY A 337 -4.20 24.58 -0.53
CA GLY A 337 -3.90 24.86 0.87
C GLY A 337 -5.05 24.58 1.84
N SER A 338 -6.20 24.05 1.39
CA SER A 338 -7.34 23.79 2.26
C SER A 338 -7.18 22.49 3.05
N ASN A 339 -7.72 22.50 4.28
CA ASN A 339 -7.81 21.33 5.13
C ASN A 339 -9.15 20.65 4.93
N HIS A 340 -9.11 19.32 4.83
CA HIS A 340 -10.29 18.50 4.61
C HIS A 340 -10.31 17.30 5.52
N THR A 341 -11.51 16.82 5.84
CA THR A 341 -11.69 15.61 6.64
C THR A 341 -12.16 14.47 5.76
N VAL A 342 -11.36 13.40 5.71
CA VAL A 342 -11.71 12.12 5.10
C VAL A 342 -12.19 11.19 6.20
N LYS A 343 -13.37 10.62 6.02
CA LYS A 343 -13.92 9.60 6.91
C LYS A 343 -14.32 8.35 6.13
N VAL A 344 -13.94 7.18 6.64
CA VAL A 344 -14.42 5.88 6.18
C VAL A 344 -15.04 5.17 7.38
N ASP A 345 -16.31 4.84 7.31
CA ASP A 345 -17.05 4.14 8.36
C ASP A 345 -17.50 2.76 7.88
N ILE A 346 -17.06 1.71 8.57
CA ILE A 346 -17.40 0.33 8.24
C ILE A 346 -18.66 -0.05 9.04
N VAL A 347 -19.78 -0.10 8.34
CA VAL A 347 -21.10 -0.20 8.94
C VAL A 347 -21.27 -1.55 9.65
N ASN A 348 -21.65 -1.50 10.93
CA ASN A 348 -21.94 -2.67 11.78
C ASN A 348 -20.78 -3.69 11.91
N ALA A 349 -19.55 -3.27 11.63
CA ALA A 349 -18.35 -4.08 11.85
C ALA A 349 -18.04 -4.29 13.34
N LYS A 350 -17.54 -5.49 13.66
CA LYS A 350 -16.89 -5.83 14.94
C LYS A 350 -15.41 -5.44 14.85
N ALA A 351 -14.98 -4.51 15.70
CA ALA A 351 -13.58 -4.13 15.81
C ALA A 351 -13.13 -4.39 17.25
N ASP A 352 -12.40 -5.49 17.45
CA ASP A 352 -12.00 -6.00 18.77
C ASP A 352 -10.65 -6.71 18.68
N ALA A 353 -10.15 -7.37 19.74
CA ALA A 353 -8.84 -8.02 19.71
C ALA A 353 -8.67 -9.09 18.61
N ASN A 354 -9.77 -9.72 18.17
CA ASN A 354 -9.77 -10.80 17.18
C ASN A 354 -10.19 -10.33 15.78
N ASN A 355 -10.83 -9.17 15.68
CA ASN A 355 -11.35 -8.61 14.43
C ASN A 355 -10.72 -7.25 14.16
N ASN A 356 -9.99 -7.14 13.05
CA ASN A 356 -9.29 -5.92 12.68
C ASN A 356 -9.49 -5.57 11.21
N PHE A 357 -9.43 -4.27 10.92
CA PHE A 357 -9.56 -3.74 9.57
C PHE A 357 -8.28 -3.05 9.19
N LYS A 358 -7.83 -3.35 7.98
CA LYS A 358 -6.70 -2.71 7.35
C LYS A 358 -7.17 -1.98 6.12
N LEU A 359 -6.81 -0.70 6.03
CA LEU A 359 -7.16 0.13 4.88
C LEU A 359 -5.91 0.62 4.15
N SER A 360 -6.02 0.75 2.84
CA SER A 360 -5.26 1.71 2.04
C SER A 360 -6.24 2.79 1.58
N VAL A 361 -6.09 4.02 2.08
CA VAL A 361 -6.90 5.17 1.71
C VAL A 361 -5.99 6.26 1.20
N TYR A 362 -6.31 6.80 0.02
CA TYR A 362 -5.59 7.91 -0.56
C TYR A 362 -6.51 8.81 -1.39
N ILE A 363 -6.09 10.05 -1.56
CA ILE A 363 -6.71 11.01 -2.49
C ILE A 363 -5.91 11.03 -3.77
N ALA A 364 -6.60 11.06 -4.90
CA ALA A 364 -6.00 11.26 -6.21
C ALA A 364 -6.80 12.31 -7.00
N GLY A 365 -6.14 13.07 -7.88
CA GLY A 365 -6.81 14.06 -8.73
C GLY A 365 -5.90 14.73 -9.76
N GLU A 366 -6.47 15.65 -10.52
CA GLU A 366 -5.76 16.45 -11.52
C GLU A 366 -5.41 17.82 -10.95
N LYS A 367 -4.12 18.18 -10.95
CA LYS A 367 -3.64 19.53 -10.68
C LYS A 367 -4.06 20.43 -11.85
N TYR A 368 -4.53 21.64 -11.55
CA TYR A 368 -4.90 22.63 -12.57
C TYR A 368 -4.66 24.07 -12.12
#